data_AF-A0A2U2CLP3-F1
#
_entry.id   AF-A0A2U2CLP3-F1
#
_cell.length_a   1.000
_cell.length_b   1.000
_cell.length_c   1.000
_cell.angle_alpha   90.00
_cell.angle_beta   90.00
_cell.angle_gamma   90.00
#
_symmetry.space_group_name_H-M   'P 1'
#
loop_
_entity.id
_entity.type
_entity.pdbx_description
1 polymer ?
#
loop_
_entity_poly.entity_id
_entity_poly.type
_entity_poly.pdbx_seq_one_letter_code
_entity_poly.pdbx_strand_id
1 'polypeptide(L)'
;MSVLEPFGHLDSQTIRVPVKVNTESGADKDMSAHTPQVLAADAAGTVIVVTSWIDAGDILIDVAPGTFTPGLYHVQVRATLGQDTQAVLTDVLEITESLVAP
;
A
#
# COMPACT_ATOMS: atom_id res chain seq x y z
N MET A 1 17.73 1.43 1.43
CA MET A 1 16.89 1.83 0.28
C MET A 1 15.98 0.65 -0.07
N SER A 2 14.65 0.77 0.09
CA SER A 2 13.68 -0.30 -0.21
C SER A 2 13.04 -0.05 -1.57
N VAL A 3 12.82 -1.11 -2.37
CA VAL A 3 12.32 -1.03 -3.75
C VAL A 3 10.95 -1.69 -3.81
N LEU A 4 9.99 -1.02 -4.46
CA LEU A 4 8.67 -1.59 -4.75
C LEU A 4 8.65 -2.14 -6.18
N GLU A 5 8.03 -3.31 -6.36
CA GLU A 5 7.66 -3.80 -7.68
C GLU A 5 6.24 -3.33 -8.02
N PRO A 6 5.99 -2.90 -9.28
CA PRO A 6 4.79 -2.16 -9.64
C PRO A 6 3.49 -2.98 -9.48
N PHE A 7 2.47 -2.25 -9.08
CA PHE A 7 1.11 -2.67 -8.77
C PHE A 7 0.43 -3.37 -9.96
N GLY A 8 -0.20 -4.52 -9.69
CA GLY A 8 -0.92 -5.32 -10.68
C GLY A 8 -2.12 -4.61 -11.31
N HIS A 9 -2.57 -5.14 -12.45
CA HIS A 9 -3.76 -4.68 -13.19
C HIS A 9 -5.01 -4.73 -12.30
N LEU A 10 -5.82 -3.65 -12.37
CA LEU A 10 -6.91 -3.36 -11.44
C LEU A 10 -8.25 -3.87 -12.02
N ASP A 11 -8.80 -4.98 -11.53
CA ASP A 11 -10.14 -5.47 -11.88
C ASP A 11 -11.13 -5.46 -10.68
N SER A 12 -12.42 -5.48 -11.00
CA SER A 12 -13.62 -5.05 -10.23
C SER A 12 -13.97 -5.80 -8.91
N GLN A 13 -13.00 -6.33 -8.18
CA GLN A 13 -13.18 -6.93 -6.84
C GLN A 13 -12.31 -6.20 -5.81
N THR A 14 -12.47 -6.49 -4.51
CA THR A 14 -11.52 -5.99 -3.50
C THR A 14 -10.11 -6.39 -3.91
N ILE A 15 -9.29 -5.40 -4.24
CA ILE A 15 -7.95 -5.64 -4.79
C ILE A 15 -6.99 -5.78 -3.62
N ARG A 16 -6.26 -6.89 -3.62
CA ARG A 16 -5.26 -7.21 -2.62
C ARG A 16 -3.87 -6.97 -3.20
N VAL A 17 -3.21 -5.93 -2.71
CA VAL A 17 -1.87 -5.55 -3.17
C VAL A 17 -0.82 -5.99 -2.14
N PRO A 18 0.14 -6.86 -2.51
CA PRO A 18 1.29 -7.13 -1.68
C PRO A 18 2.31 -6.00 -1.73
N VAL A 19 2.71 -5.53 -0.55
CA VAL A 19 3.77 -4.55 -0.35
C VAL A 19 4.91 -5.23 0.38
N LYS A 20 5.99 -5.46 -0.36
CA LYS A 20 7.23 -6.02 0.17
C LYS A 20 8.10 -4.91 0.72
N VAL A 21 8.65 -5.15 1.91
CA VAL A 21 9.65 -4.25 2.51
C VAL A 21 10.99 -4.95 2.41
N ASN A 22 11.92 -4.41 1.64
CA ASN A 22 13.27 -4.96 1.53
C ASN A 22 14.24 -4.24 2.47
N THR A 23 15.17 -4.98 3.05
CA THR A 23 16.35 -4.42 3.73
C THR A 23 17.26 -3.73 2.71
N GLU A 24 18.25 -2.98 3.19
CA GLU A 24 19.21 -2.31 2.30
C GLU A 24 20.04 -3.28 1.46
N SER A 25 20.13 -4.55 1.87
CA SER A 25 20.77 -5.62 1.11
C SER A 25 19.84 -6.26 0.05
N GLY A 26 18.61 -5.76 -0.11
CA GLY A 26 17.61 -6.28 -1.04
C GLY A 26 16.85 -7.52 -0.54
N ALA A 27 17.12 -8.00 0.67
CA ALA A 27 16.40 -9.16 1.22
C ALA A 27 15.01 -8.74 1.72
N ASP A 28 13.99 -9.57 1.49
CA ASP A 28 12.65 -9.36 2.04
C ASP A 28 12.75 -9.30 3.59
N LYS A 29 12.19 -8.25 4.19
CA LYS A 29 12.09 -8.05 5.64
C LYS A 29 10.76 -8.63 6.09
N ASP A 30 10.82 -9.56 7.05
CA ASP A 30 9.62 -10.10 7.69
C ASP A 30 8.88 -9.01 8.48
N MET A 31 7.64 -8.74 8.09
CA MET A 31 6.78 -7.74 8.73
C MET A 31 5.78 -8.34 9.73
N SER A 32 5.84 -9.64 10.02
CA SER A 32 4.86 -10.37 10.87
C SER A 32 4.59 -9.76 12.24
N ALA A 33 5.58 -9.10 12.84
CA ALA A 33 5.43 -8.45 14.15
C ALA A 33 4.95 -6.98 14.08
N HIS A 34 4.71 -6.45 12.89
CA HIS A 34 4.43 -5.03 12.68
C HIS A 34 2.94 -4.74 12.53
N THR A 35 2.55 -3.52 12.84
CA THR A 35 1.24 -2.97 12.49
C THR A 35 1.39 -2.09 11.24
N PRO A 36 0.76 -2.45 10.12
CA PRO A 36 0.79 -1.63 8.92
C PRO A 36 -0.20 -0.47 9.01
N GLN A 37 0.15 0.66 8.42
CA GLN A 37 -0.73 1.79 8.16
C GLN A 37 -0.47 2.25 6.72
N VAL A 38 -1.53 2.41 5.94
CA VAL A 38 -1.44 2.83 4.55
C VAL A 38 -2.30 4.07 4.34
N LEU A 39 -1.67 5.10 3.78
CA LEU A 39 -2.30 6.36 3.43
C LEU A 39 -2.08 6.60 1.95
N ALA A 40 -3.11 7.00 1.23
CA ALA A 40 -3.02 7.43 -0.16
C ALA A 40 -3.51 8.87 -0.26
N ALA A 41 -2.76 9.74 -0.92
CA ALA A 41 -3.12 11.14 -1.11
C ALA A 41 -3.24 11.45 -2.60
N ASP A 42 -4.37 12.02 -3.01
CA ASP A 42 -4.52 12.52 -4.39
C ASP A 42 -3.73 13.82 -4.61
N ALA A 43 -3.68 14.29 -5.85
CA ALA A 43 -3.01 15.55 -6.20
C ALA A 43 -3.67 16.80 -5.56
N ALA A 44 -4.93 16.72 -5.14
CA ALA A 44 -5.62 17.77 -4.42
C ALA A 44 -5.32 17.77 -2.91
N GLY A 45 -4.61 16.75 -2.41
CA GLY A 45 -4.26 16.56 -1.01
C GLY A 45 -5.32 15.81 -0.19
N THR A 46 -6.34 15.23 -0.83
CA THR A 46 -7.31 14.36 -0.15
C THR A 46 -6.61 13.10 0.31
N VAL A 47 -6.59 12.85 1.62
CA VAL A 47 -5.98 11.66 2.21
C VAL A 47 -7.04 10.59 2.43
N ILE A 48 -6.78 9.40 1.90
CA ILE A 48 -7.58 8.19 2.04
C ILE A 48 -6.79 7.22 2.91
N VAL A 49 -7.42 6.75 3.98
CA VAL A 49 -6.86 5.68 4.82
C VAL A 49 -7.26 4.35 4.21
N VAL A 50 -6.27 3.54 3.85
CA VAL A 50 -6.50 2.25 3.19
C VAL A 50 -6.39 1.13 4.21
N THR A 51 -7.30 0.16 4.12
CA THR A 51 -7.29 -1.00 5.02
C THR A 51 -6.09 -1.88 4.68
N SER A 52 -5.32 -2.25 5.69
CA SER A 52 -4.14 -3.10 5.53
C SER A 52 -3.96 -4.06 6.69
N TRP A 53 -3.32 -5.20 6.43
CA TRP A 53 -2.95 -6.22 7.42
C TRP A 53 -1.69 -6.94 6.97
N ILE A 54 -1.11 -7.78 7.84
CA ILE A 54 0.04 -8.61 7.51
C ILE A 54 -0.43 -10.02 7.18
N ASP A 55 0.08 -10.59 6.09
CA ASP A 55 -0.11 -11.99 5.74
C ASP A 55 1.20 -12.58 5.24
N ALA A 56 1.56 -13.77 5.75
CA ALA A 56 2.82 -14.45 5.43
C ALA A 56 4.10 -13.59 5.52
N GLY A 57 4.10 -12.53 6.34
CA GLY A 57 5.23 -11.60 6.51
C GLY A 57 5.22 -10.40 5.56
N ASP A 58 4.28 -10.33 4.62
CA ASP A 58 4.09 -9.21 3.70
C ASP A 58 2.95 -8.29 4.16
N ILE A 59 3.04 -7.00 3.82
CA ILE A 59 1.94 -6.07 4.04
C ILE A 59 0.95 -6.24 2.89
N LEU A 60 -0.32 -6.50 3.20
CA LEU A 60 -1.40 -6.54 2.23
C LEU A 60 -2.30 -5.32 2.39
N ILE A 61 -2.78 -4.81 1.27
CA ILE A 61 -3.69 -3.67 1.18
C ILE A 61 -4.96 -4.13 0.49
N ASP A 62 -6.13 -3.93 1.12
CA ASP A 62 -7.42 -4.13 0.47
C ASP A 62 -7.93 -2.78 -0.03
N VAL A 63 -8.19 -2.71 -1.34
CA VAL A 63 -8.80 -1.56 -1.98
C VAL A 63 -10.24 -1.91 -2.33
N ALA A 64 -11.20 -1.29 -1.65
CA ALA A 64 -12.61 -1.46 -1.98
C ALA A 64 -12.95 -0.72 -3.29
N PRO A 65 -13.92 -1.22 -4.08
CA PRO A 65 -14.43 -0.48 -5.22
C PRO A 65 -14.94 0.90 -4.82
N GLY A 66 -14.69 1.89 -5.66
CA GLY A 66 -15.08 3.29 -5.47
C GLY A 66 -14.18 4.07 -4.52
N THR A 67 -13.17 3.42 -3.90
CA THR A 67 -12.23 4.10 -2.99
C THR A 67 -11.37 5.13 -3.72
N PHE A 68 -10.95 4.81 -4.94
CA PHE A 68 -10.10 5.67 -5.75
C PHE A 68 -10.80 6.07 -7.04
N THR A 69 -10.70 7.34 -7.39
CA THR A 69 -11.00 7.84 -8.73
C THR A 69 -9.75 7.73 -9.61
N PRO A 70 -9.89 7.67 -10.95
CA PRO A 70 -8.75 7.67 -11.86
C PRO A 70 -7.82 8.87 -11.63
N GLY A 71 -6.53 8.61 -11.54
CA GLY A 71 -5.52 9.63 -11.28
C GLY A 71 -4.27 9.09 -10.59
N LEU A 72 -3.35 9.99 -10.26
CA LEU A 72 -2.12 9.69 -9.52
C LEU A 72 -2.34 9.90 -8.04
N TYR A 73 -1.87 8.95 -7.24
CA TYR A 73 -1.91 8.99 -5.78
C TYR A 73 -0.51 8.79 -5.22
N HIS A 74 -0.15 9.62 -4.24
CA HIS A 74 1.01 9.37 -3.40
C HIS A 74 0.62 8.42 -2.28
N VAL A 75 1.18 7.21 -2.31
CA VAL A 75 0.92 6.19 -1.30
C VAL A 75 2.07 6.18 -0.31
N GLN A 76 1.73 6.26 0.98
CA GLN A 76 2.66 6.08 2.08
C GLN A 76 2.27 4.83 2.87
N VAL A 77 3.17 3.87 2.93
CA VAL A 77 3.07 2.68 3.78
C VAL A 77 4.00 2.85 4.97
N ARG A 78 3.44 2.72 6.17
CA ARG A 78 4.18 2.73 7.43
C ARG A 78 4.01 1.40 8.10
N ALA A 79 5.09 0.89 8.68
CA ALA A 79 5.04 -0.28 9.53
C ALA A 79 5.69 0.04 10.87
N THR A 80 4.93 -0.16 11.94
CA THR A 80 5.35 0.12 13.31
C THR A 80 5.53 -1.17 14.09
N LEU A 81 6.54 -1.22 14.96
CA LEU A 81 6.71 -2.29 15.95
C LEU A 81 6.60 -1.64 17.34
N GLY A 82 5.48 -1.85 18.01
CA GLY A 82 5.18 -1.12 19.24
C GLY A 82 4.94 0.37 18.97
N GLN A 83 5.77 1.25 19.54
CA GLN A 83 5.71 2.71 19.30
C GLN A 83 6.73 3.18 18.24
N ASP A 84 7.65 2.30 17.83
CA ASP A 84 8.73 2.66 16.93
C ASP A 84 8.31 2.45 15.47
N THR A 85 8.47 3.51 14.66
CA THR A 85 8.29 3.40 13.21
C THR A 85 9.54 2.79 12.61
N GLN A 86 9.39 1.58 12.05
CA GLN A 86 10.49 0.75 11.56
C GLN A 86 10.69 0.83 10.06
N ALA A 87 9.62 1.16 9.32
CA ALA A 87 9.68 1.37 7.88
C ALA A 87 8.68 2.44 7.47
N VAL A 88 9.13 3.37 6.63
CA VAL A 88 8.29 4.31 5.91
C VAL A 88 8.65 4.18 4.44
N LEU A 89 7.65 3.86 3.64
CA LEU A 89 7.76 3.70 2.21
C LEU A 89 6.80 4.67 1.55
N THR A 90 7.27 5.38 0.55
CA THR A 90 6.45 6.33 -0.21
C THR A 90 6.61 6.01 -1.69
N ASP A 91 5.49 5.85 -2.38
CA ASP A 91 5.46 5.57 -3.81
C ASP A 91 4.31 6.30 -4.51
N VAL A 92 4.26 6.22 -5.84
CA VAL A 92 3.17 6.75 -6.65
C VAL A 92 2.37 5.58 -7.23
N LEU A 93 1.08 5.56 -6.91
CA LEU A 93 0.11 4.65 -7.49
C LEU A 93 -0.67 5.37 -8.59
N GLU A 94 -0.63 4.83 -9.80
CA GLU A 94 -1.47 5.29 -10.90
C GLU A 94 -2.74 4.44 -10.99
N ILE A 95 -3.89 5.08 -10.85
CA ILE A 95 -5.20 4.47 -11.05
C ILE A 95 -5.70 4.90 -12.43
N THR A 96 -5.68 3.99 -13.40
CA THR A 96 -6.08 4.28 -14.79
C THR A 96 -7.59 4.22 -15.01
N GLU A 97 -8.31 3.51 -14.16
CA GLU A 97 -9.75 3.30 -14.27
C GLU A 97 -10.42 3.28 -12.90
N SER A 98 -11.65 3.79 -12.85
CA SER A 98 -12.38 3.86 -11.59
C SER A 98 -12.79 2.44 -11.26
N LEU A 99 -12.43 1.97 -10.06
CA LEU A 99 -12.95 0.70 -9.56
C LEU A 99 -14.44 0.88 -9.32
N VAL A 100 -15.29 0.58 -10.30
CA VAL A 100 -16.75 0.67 -10.11
C VAL A 100 -17.21 -0.64 -9.49
N ALA A 101 -17.99 -0.57 -8.41
CA ALA A 101 -18.71 -1.75 -7.94
C ALA A 101 -19.66 -2.22 -9.06
N PRO A 102 -19.78 -3.53 -9.32
CA PRO A 102 -20.74 -4.06 -10.28
C PRO A 102 -22.20 -3.75 -9.91
#